data_AF-A0A086ZS45-F1
#
_entry.id   AF-A0A086ZS45-F1
#
_cell.length_a   1.000
_cell.length_b   1.000
_cell.length_c   1.000
_cell.angle_alpha   90.00
_cell.angle_beta   90.00
_cell.angle_gamma   90.00
#
_symmetry.space_group_name_H-M   'P 1'
#
loop_
_entity.id
_entity.type
_entity.pdbx_description
1 polymer ?
#
loop_
_entity_poly.entity_id
_entity_poly.type
_entity_poly.pdbx_seq_one_letter_code
_entity_poly.pdbx_strand_id
1 'polypeptide(L)'
;MSEHIERHSHIAVTRRTADGTIVRTDVHVTETGISPDALAGAGDPGEPVASAASPASGDACFDPNTCCDERERAIIMSLRAYLRPDVAPECLMRRLRETLDHCCCDQDE
;
A
#
# COMPACT_ATOMS: atom_id res chain seq x y z
N MET A 1 9.08 -1.89 -31.17
CA MET A 1 10.08 -1.36 -30.21
C MET A 1 9.28 -0.66 -29.13
N SER A 2 9.34 -1.13 -27.88
CA SER A 2 8.50 -0.58 -26.81
C SER A 2 9.02 0.80 -26.39
N GLU A 3 8.16 1.82 -26.47
CA GLU A 3 8.50 3.16 -26.01
C GLU A 3 8.37 3.22 -24.48
N HIS A 4 9.47 3.58 -23.83
CA HIS A 4 9.53 3.76 -22.38
C HIS A 4 9.33 5.25 -22.09
N ILE A 5 8.40 5.56 -21.19
CA ILE A 5 8.12 6.93 -20.75
C ILE A 5 8.84 7.14 -19.42
N GLU A 6 9.73 8.12 -19.37
CA GLU A 6 10.41 8.56 -18.15
C GLU A 6 9.74 9.84 -17.62
N ARG A 7 9.29 9.81 -16.36
CA ARG A 7 8.74 10.98 -15.66
C ARG A 7 9.68 11.37 -14.52
N HIS A 8 10.13 12.61 -14.53
CA HIS A 8 10.90 13.19 -13.43
C HIS A 8 9.99 14.07 -12.56
N SER A 9 10.02 13.85 -11.25
CA SER A 9 9.42 14.76 -10.28
C SER A 9 10.42 15.15 -9.20
N HIS A 10 10.26 16.36 -8.66
CA HIS A 10 11.15 16.95 -7.67
C HIS A 10 10.35 17.38 -6.44
N ILE A 11 10.76 16.87 -5.27
CA ILE A 11 10.13 17.21 -3.98
C ILE A 11 11.18 17.92 -3.13
N ALA A 12 10.94 19.20 -2.83
CA ALA A 12 11.76 19.95 -1.89
C ALA A 12 10.98 20.16 -0.60
N VAL A 13 11.50 19.64 0.51
CA VAL A 13 10.91 19.78 1.84
C VAL A 13 11.84 20.63 2.69
N THR A 14 11.32 21.72 3.25
CA THR A 14 12.00 22.51 4.27
C THR A 14 11.29 22.30 5.60
N ARG A 15 12.03 21.84 6.61
CA ARG A 15 11.53 21.72 7.99
C ARG A 15 12.30 22.67 8.90
N ARG A 16 11.58 23.33 9.81
CA ARG A 16 12.19 24.10 10.89
C ARG A 16 12.19 23.26 12.15
N THR A 17 13.35 23.03 12.73
CA THR A 17 13.50 22.30 13.98
C THR A 17 13.25 23.22 15.18
N ALA A 18 12.98 22.65 16.35
CA ALA A 18 12.61 23.41 17.55
C ALA A 18 13.70 24.39 18.04
N ASP A 19 14.96 24.13 17.68
CA ASP A 19 16.13 24.99 17.90
C ASP A 19 16.26 26.13 16.88
N GLY A 20 15.32 26.23 15.93
CA GLY A 20 15.28 27.28 14.91
C GLY A 20 16.10 26.97 13.65
N THR A 21 16.84 25.87 13.60
CA THR A 21 17.57 25.43 12.41
C THR A 21 16.60 25.08 11.27
N ILE A 22 16.96 25.41 10.03
CA ILE A 22 16.20 25.02 8.85
C ILE A 22 16.93 23.86 8.18
N VAL A 23 16.25 22.72 8.09
CA VAL A 23 16.74 21.54 7.36
C VAL A 23 16.01 21.48 6.03
N ARG A 24 16.77 21.46 4.94
CA ARG A 24 16.26 21.30 3.57
C ARG A 24 16.55 19.87 3.08
N THR A 25 15.56 19.26 2.46
CA THR A 25 15.65 17.91 1.88
C THR A 25 15.08 17.96 0.47
N ASP A 26 15.92 17.74 -0.53
CA ASP A 26 15.53 17.69 -1.93
C ASP A 26 15.55 16.22 -2.40
N VAL A 27 14.43 15.76 -2.96
CA VAL A 27 14.22 14.39 -3.44
C VAL A 27 13.94 14.45 -4.94
N HIS A 28 14.72 13.70 -5.72
CA HIS A 28 14.50 13.50 -7.16
C HIS A 28 13.88 12.13 -7.36
N VAL A 29 12.68 12.08 -7.95
CA VAL A 29 11.97 10.84 -8.25
C VAL A 29 11.96 10.66 -9.76
N THR A 30 12.51 9.53 -10.22
CA THR A 30 12.46 9.10 -11.61
C THR A 30 11.53 7.90 -11.69
N GLU A 31 10.42 8.04 -12.39
CA GLU A 31 9.45 6.98 -12.66
C GLU A 31 9.59 6.53 -14.12
N THR A 32 9.81 5.23 -14.33
CA THR A 32 9.90 4.62 -15.67
C THR A 32 8.66 3.77 -15.92
N GLY A 33 7.85 4.13 -16.91
CA GLY A 33 6.67 3.38 -17.34
C GLY A 33 6.79 2.86 -18.78
N ILE A 34 6.01 1.84 -19.12
CA ILE A 34 5.82 1.36 -20.50
C ILE A 34 4.52 1.99 -21.01
N SER A 35 4.51 2.54 -22.24
CA SER A 35 3.30 3.19 -22.77
C SER A 35 2.12 2.21 -22.84
N PRO A 36 0.90 2.62 -22.43
CA PRO A 36 -0.27 1.74 -22.47
C PRO A 36 -0.67 1.36 -23.91
N ASP A 37 -0.25 2.15 -24.92
CA ASP A 37 -0.43 1.82 -26.34
C ASP A 37 0.36 0.59 -26.77
N ALA A 38 1.42 0.20 -26.04
CA ALA A 38 2.15 -1.04 -26.32
C ALA A 38 1.41 -2.30 -25.81
N LEU A 39 0.42 -2.16 -24.91
CA LEU A 39 -0.46 -3.25 -24.49
C LEU A 39 -1.78 -3.32 -25.29
N ALA A 40 -2.07 -2.32 -26.14
CA ALA A 40 -3.25 -2.29 -27.01
C ALA A 40 -3.11 -3.20 -28.26
N GLY A 41 -2.48 -4.36 -28.09
CA GLY A 41 -2.20 -5.34 -29.13
C GLY A 41 -2.65 -6.74 -28.78
N ALA A 42 -3.85 -6.89 -28.19
CA ALA A 42 -4.73 -8.08 -28.25
C ALA A 42 -5.80 -7.97 -27.13
N GLY A 43 -6.98 -7.42 -27.43
CA GLY A 43 -8.11 -7.43 -26.51
C GLY A 43 -9.25 -6.52 -26.96
N ASP A 44 -10.42 -7.12 -27.15
CA ASP A 44 -11.68 -6.58 -27.66
C ASP A 44 -12.17 -5.29 -26.93
N PRO A 45 -12.63 -4.24 -27.63
CA PRO A 45 -13.01 -2.98 -26.99
C PRO A 45 -14.50 -2.96 -26.68
N GLY A 46 -14.87 -3.40 -25.48
CA GLY A 46 -16.19 -3.06 -24.97
C GLY A 46 -16.63 -3.87 -23.77
N GLU A 47 -16.20 -3.50 -22.56
CA GLU A 47 -17.09 -3.52 -21.40
C GLU A 47 -16.74 -2.40 -20.41
N PRO A 48 -17.76 -1.70 -19.85
CA PRO A 48 -17.57 -0.55 -18.98
C PRO A 48 -17.08 -0.97 -17.59
N VAL A 49 -16.22 -0.12 -17.01
CA VAL A 49 -15.75 -0.18 -15.63
C VAL A 49 -16.92 -0.21 -14.64
N ALA A 50 -17.22 -1.38 -14.09
CA ALA A 50 -18.14 -1.54 -12.97
C ALA A 50 -17.36 -2.06 -11.75
N SER A 51 -17.22 -1.18 -10.75
CA SER A 51 -16.94 -1.55 -9.37
C SER A 51 -18.06 -2.46 -8.88
N ALA A 52 -17.79 -3.76 -8.80
CA ALA A 52 -18.66 -4.73 -8.16
C ALA A 52 -17.82 -5.89 -7.63
N ALA A 53 -18.00 -6.22 -6.37
CA ALA A 53 -17.59 -7.50 -5.84
C ALA A 53 -18.27 -8.65 -6.62
N SER A 54 -17.60 -9.82 -6.65
CA SER A 54 -18.02 -11.14 -7.17
C SER A 54 -17.78 -11.41 -8.67
N PRO A 55 -17.45 -12.65 -9.08
CA PRO A 55 -17.90 -13.91 -8.49
C PRO A 55 -16.78 -14.86 -8.05
N ALA A 56 -17.18 -15.85 -7.24
CA ALA A 56 -16.45 -17.08 -7.01
C ALA A 56 -16.24 -17.83 -8.34
N SER A 57 -15.21 -17.46 -9.09
CA SER A 57 -14.62 -18.33 -10.10
C SER A 57 -13.82 -19.39 -9.34
N GLY A 58 -14.13 -20.67 -9.54
CA GLY A 58 -13.38 -21.80 -9.01
C GLY A 58 -11.98 -21.95 -9.62
N ASP A 59 -11.25 -20.86 -9.75
CA ASP A 59 -9.85 -20.79 -10.17
C ASP A 59 -9.00 -20.51 -8.94
N ALA A 60 -7.91 -21.27 -8.80
CA ALA A 60 -7.13 -21.42 -7.59
C ALA A 60 -6.87 -20.08 -6.85
N CYS A 61 -7.30 -20.01 -5.58
CA CYS A 61 -6.87 -18.94 -4.67
C CYS A 61 -5.34 -18.81 -4.74
N PHE A 62 -4.83 -17.59 -4.80
CA PHE A 62 -3.39 -17.34 -4.83
C PHE A 62 -2.72 -17.97 -3.60
N ASP A 63 -1.93 -19.03 -3.82
CA ASP A 63 -1.10 -19.65 -2.80
C ASP A 63 0.37 -19.25 -3.03
N PRO A 64 0.96 -18.45 -2.10
CA PRO A 64 2.37 -18.07 -2.18
C PRO A 64 3.32 -19.26 -2.27
N ASN A 65 2.92 -20.46 -1.83
CA ASN A 65 3.79 -21.64 -1.87
C ASN A 65 3.89 -22.26 -3.26
N THR A 66 2.87 -22.10 -4.12
CA THR A 66 2.84 -22.66 -5.47
C THR A 66 3.08 -21.61 -6.55
N CYS A 67 2.77 -20.35 -6.28
CA CYS A 67 2.83 -19.27 -7.26
C CYS A 67 4.13 -18.46 -7.25
N CYS A 68 4.94 -18.58 -6.20
CA CYS A 68 6.10 -17.70 -5.98
C CYS A 68 7.42 -18.45 -5.84
N ASP A 69 8.50 -17.81 -6.27
CA ASP A 69 9.86 -18.29 -6.04
C ASP A 69 10.35 -18.03 -4.60
N GLU A 70 11.56 -18.45 -4.25
CA GLU A 70 12.12 -18.25 -2.91
C GLU A 70 12.28 -16.77 -2.53
N ARG A 71 12.68 -15.93 -3.48
CA ARG A 71 12.89 -14.50 -3.23
C ARG A 71 11.56 -13.80 -3.00
N GLU A 72 10.57 -14.06 -3.83
CA GLU A 72 9.23 -13.52 -3.72
C GLU A 72 8.57 -13.94 -2.40
N ARG A 73 8.69 -15.22 -2.02
CA ARG A 73 8.21 -15.71 -0.72
C ARG A 73 8.88 -14.99 0.44
N ALA A 74 10.19 -14.77 0.39
CA ALA A 74 10.90 -14.02 1.43
C ALA A 74 10.40 -12.57 1.57
N ILE A 75 10.10 -11.90 0.45
CA ILE A 75 9.52 -10.55 0.45
C ILE A 75 8.09 -10.57 1.01
N ILE A 76 7.27 -11.53 0.60
CA ILE A 76 5.90 -11.67 1.12
C ILE A 76 5.93 -11.89 2.64
N MET A 77 6.85 -12.74 3.13
CA MET A 77 7.01 -12.99 4.57
C MET A 77 7.44 -11.73 5.33
N SER A 78 8.40 -10.96 4.80
CA SER A 78 8.83 -9.73 5.46
C SER A 78 7.72 -8.68 5.50
N LEU A 79 6.96 -8.52 4.41
CA LEU A 79 5.81 -7.63 4.36
C LEU A 79 4.69 -8.08 5.32
N ARG A 80 4.42 -9.39 5.41
CA ARG A 80 3.44 -9.91 6.36
C ARG A 80 3.84 -9.62 7.80
N ALA A 81 5.11 -9.85 8.16
CA ALA A 81 5.59 -9.54 9.51
C ALA A 81 5.45 -8.05 9.85
N TYR A 82 5.68 -7.16 8.88
CA TYR A 82 5.55 -5.73 9.07
C TYR A 82 4.09 -5.25 9.16
N LEU A 83 3.22 -5.76 8.29
CA LEU A 83 1.83 -5.30 8.17
C LEU A 83 0.86 -6.02 9.10
N ARG A 84 1.19 -7.24 9.53
CA ARG A 84 0.36 -8.11 10.37
C ARG A 84 1.20 -8.62 11.55
N PRO A 85 1.52 -7.74 12.50
CA PRO A 85 2.27 -8.16 13.68
C PRO A 85 1.47 -9.19 14.49
N ASP A 86 2.18 -10.15 15.10
CA ASP A 86 1.57 -11.21 15.93
C ASP A 86 0.84 -10.65 17.15
N VAL A 87 1.31 -9.51 17.66
CA VAL A 87 0.77 -8.83 18.83
C VAL A 87 0.35 -7.42 18.45
N ALA A 88 -0.84 -7.03 18.90
CA ALA A 88 -1.33 -5.67 18.74
C ALA A 88 -0.40 -4.67 19.45
N PRO A 89 -0.09 -3.51 18.84
CA PRO A 89 0.71 -2.48 19.49
C PRO A 89 0.05 -1.96 20.78
N GLU A 90 0.86 -1.69 21.80
CA GLU A 90 0.38 -1.20 23.12
C GLU A 90 -0.43 0.10 23.03
N CYS A 91 -0.08 0.98 22.08
CA CYS A 91 -0.84 2.21 21.87
C CYS A 91 -2.26 1.96 21.37
N LEU A 92 -2.48 0.93 20.54
CA LEU A 92 -3.81 0.53 20.09
C LEU A 92 -4.60 -0.05 21.26
N MET A 93 -4.01 -1.00 22.00
CA MET A 93 -4.66 -1.62 23.15
C MET A 93 -5.07 -0.61 24.22
N ARG A 94 -4.19 0.35 24.52
CA ARG A 94 -4.49 1.43 25.47
C ARG A 94 -5.67 2.30 25.01
N ARG A 95 -5.66 2.75 23.75
CA ARG A 95 -6.75 3.57 23.19
C ARG A 95 -8.08 2.82 23.19
N LEU A 96 -8.06 1.53 22.88
CA LEU A 96 -9.26 0.69 22.94
C LEU A 96 -9.81 0.62 24.36
N ARG A 97 -8.96 0.39 25.37
CA ARG A 97 -9.37 0.39 26.78
C ARG A 97 -9.96 1.74 27.19
N GLU A 98 -9.24 2.84 26.95
CA GLU A 98 -9.72 4.21 27.25
C GLU A 98 -11.09 4.50 26.61
N THR A 99 -11.29 4.07 25.37
CA THR A 99 -12.55 4.28 24.66
C THR A 99 -13.68 3.44 25.26
N LEU A 100 -13.42 2.16 25.54
CA LEU A 100 -14.41 1.26 26.13
C LEU A 100 -14.78 1.70 27.56
N ASP A 101 -13.79 2.08 28.35
CA ASP A 101 -13.98 2.57 29.72
C ASP A 101 -14.85 3.84 29.73
N HIS A 102 -14.59 4.78 28.81
CA HIS A 102 -15.43 5.98 28.65
C HIS A 102 -16.87 5.62 28.30
N CYS A 103 -17.10 4.79 27.28
CA CYS A 103 -18.44 4.41 26.85
C CYS A 103 -19.22 3.61 27.92
N CYS A 104 -18.54 2.86 28.78
CA CYS A 104 -19.17 2.14 29.88
C CYS A 104 -19.55 3.07 31.05
N CYS A 105 -18.74 4.10 31.34
CA CYS A 105 -19.05 5.09 32.38
C CYS A 105 -20.15 6.08 31.96
N ASP A 106 -20.30 6.37 30.66
CA ASP A 106 -21.33 7.28 30.14
C ASP A 106 -22.76 6.68 30.15
N GLN A 107 -22.92 5.39 30.51
CA GLN A 107 -24.21 4.68 30.53
C GLN A 107 -24.86 4.63 31.92
N ASP A 108 -24.19 5.16 32.96
CA ASP A 108 -24.64 5.14 34.36
C ASP A 108 -25.25 6.48 34.85
N GLU A 109 -25.46 7.46 33.96
CA GLU A 109 -26.23 8.71 34.19
C GLU A 109 -27.59 8.71 33.45
#